data_AF-W1PPE1-F1
#
_entry.id   AF-W1PPE1-F1
#
_cell.length_a   1.000
_cell.length_b   1.000
_cell.length_c   1.000
_cell.angle_alpha   90.00
_cell.angle_beta   90.00
_cell.angle_gamma   90.00
#
_symmetry.space_group_name_H-M   'P 1'
#
loop_
_entity.id
_entity.type
_entity.pdbx_description
1 polymer ?
#
loop_
_entity_poly.entity_id
_entity_poly.type
_entity_poly.pdbx_seq_one_letter_code
_entity_poly.pdbx_strand_id
1 'polypeptide(L)' 'MEGLSNGGMLYHEVQESKLCAVHCVNTVLQGPFFSELDLAALASDLDHRERQMMLEGIT' A
#
# COMPACT_ATOMS: atom_id res chain seq x y z
N MET A 1 10.74 28.60 -4.64
CA MET A 1 11.20 27.20 -4.67
C MET A 1 10.40 26.53 -5.77
N GLU A 2 10.90 26.61 -7.00
CA GLU A 2 10.28 25.95 -8.16
C GLU A 2 10.50 24.46 -7.96
N GLY A 3 9.51 23.77 -7.40
CA GLY A 3 9.53 22.32 -7.31
C GLY A 3 9.74 21.77 -8.71
N LEU A 4 10.71 20.87 -8.86
CA LEU A 4 11.05 20.17 -10.10
C LEU A 4 9.75 19.66 -10.75
N SER A 5 9.21 20.43 -11.71
CA SER A 5 8.05 19.99 -12.46
C SER A 5 8.55 18.86 -13.35
N ASN A 6 8.09 17.64 -13.09
CA ASN A 6 8.53 16.45 -13.79
C ASN A 6 8.02 16.41 -15.25
N GLY A 7 7.96 17.57 -15.93
CA GLY A 7 7.34 17.73 -17.25
C GLY A 7 5.84 17.39 -17.30
N GLY A 8 5.17 17.22 -16.15
CA GLY A 8 3.81 16.67 -16.08
C GLY A 8 3.74 15.15 -16.24
N MET A 9 4.88 14.44 -16.18
CA MET A 9 4.92 12.99 -16.21
C MET A 9 4.33 12.40 -14.93
N LEU A 10 3.30 11.58 -15.09
CA LEU A 10 2.70 10.81 -14.01
C LEU A 10 3.43 9.48 -13.85
N TYR A 11 3.70 9.13 -12.60
CA TYR A 11 4.15 7.81 -12.24
C TYR A 11 3.02 6.80 -12.45
N HIS A 12 3.30 5.73 -13.19
CA HIS A 12 2.39 4.64 -13.45
C HIS A 12 3.14 3.32 -13.27
N GLU A 13 2.65 2.47 -12.37
CA GLU A 13 3.06 1.07 -12.31
C GLU A 13 2.06 0.20 -13.04
N VAL A 14 2.55 -0.58 -14.01
CA VAL A 14 1.74 -1.57 -14.70
C VAL A 14 1.41 -2.69 -13.73
N GLN A 15 0.13 -3.06 -13.65
CA GLN A 15 -0.28 -4.16 -12.78
C GLN A 15 0.25 -5.50 -13.30
N GLU A 16 1.03 -6.18 -12.46
CA GLU A 16 1.50 -7.53 -12.72
C GLU A 16 0.78 -8.56 -11.84
N SER A 17 0.50 -9.73 -12.41
CA SER A 17 -0.15 -10.85 -11.71
C SER A 17 -1.42 -10.44 -10.94
N LYS A 18 -1.47 -10.68 -9.62
CA LYS A 18 -2.59 -10.33 -8.73
C LYS A 18 -2.17 -9.29 -7.68
N LEU A 19 -1.18 -8.46 -7.98
CA LEU A 19 -0.62 -7.47 -7.04
C LEU A 19 -1.31 -6.10 -7.14
N CYS A 20 -2.62 -6.08 -7.36
CA CYS A 20 -3.37 -4.85 -7.60
C CYS A 20 -3.25 -3.84 -6.45
N ALA A 21 -3.15 -4.29 -5.20
CA ALA A 21 -2.98 -3.42 -4.05
C ALA A 21 -1.65 -2.65 -4.07
N VAL A 22 -0.55 -3.33 -4.42
CA VAL A 22 0.79 -2.73 -4.53
C VAL A 22 0.77 -1.59 -5.56
N HIS A 23 0.33 -1.91 -6.78
CA HIS A 23 0.38 -0.97 -7.89
C HIS A 23 -0.63 0.17 -7.74
N CYS A 24 -1.80 -0.08 -7.13
CA CYS A 24 -2.76 0.97 -6.80
C CYS A 24 -2.15 2.01 -5.86
N VAL A 25 -1.58 1.56 -4.74
CA VAL A 25 -1.02 2.46 -3.71
C VAL A 25 0.18 3.22 -4.25
N ASN A 26 1.10 2.53 -4.93
CA ASN A 26 2.28 3.16 -5.52
C ASN A 26 1.93 4.17 -6.61
N THR A 27 0.94 3.87 -7.46
CA THR A 27 0.44 4.81 -8.46
C THR A 27 -0.19 6.04 -7.80
N VAL A 28 -1.00 5.88 -6.75
CA VAL A 28 -1.60 7.02 -6.02
C VAL A 28 -0.52 7.89 -5.37
N LEU A 29 0.49 7.29 -4.77
CA LEU A 29 1.60 8.00 -4.12
C LEU A 29 2.62 8.55 -5.12
N GLN A 30 2.45 8.24 -6.41
CA GLN A 30 3.35 8.63 -7.48
C GLN A 30 4.80 8.16 -7.27
N GLY A 31 4.99 6.93 -6.77
CA GLY A 31 6.29 6.29 -6.62
C GLY A 31 6.24 4.86 -6.08
N PRO A 32 7.35 4.10 -6.10
CA PRO A 32 7.42 2.72 -5.61
C PRO A 32 7.63 2.68 -4.08
N PHE A 33 6.57 2.97 -3.32
CA PHE A 33 6.66 3.05 -1.86
C PHE A 33 6.48 1.70 -1.15
N PHE A 34 5.77 0.77 -1.78
CA PHE A 34 5.45 -0.54 -1.22
C PHE A 34 5.83 -1.66 -2.16
N SER A 35 6.31 -2.77 -1.59
CA SER A 35 6.44 -4.07 -2.24
C SER A 35 5.33 -5.01 -1.80
N GLU A 36 5.23 -6.19 -2.43
CA GLU A 36 4.32 -7.26 -2.01
C GLU A 36 4.57 -7.69 -0.54
N LEU A 37 5.84 -7.74 -0.13
CA LEU A 37 6.22 -8.13 1.24
C LEU A 37 5.77 -7.09 2.27
N ASP A 38 5.87 -5.80 1.93
CA ASP A 38 5.42 -4.72 2.82
C ASP A 38 3.91 -4.80 3.05
N LEU A 39 3.12 -4.99 1.97
CA LEU A 39 1.68 -5.14 2.10
C LEU A 39 1.26 -6.43 2.80
N ALA A 40 2.00 -7.53 2.63
CA ALA A 40 1.77 -8.77 3.37
C ALA A 40 2.01 -8.60 4.88
N ALA A 41 3.06 -7.87 5.26
CA ALA A 41 3.33 -7.55 6.66
C ALA A 41 2.23 -6.67 7.27
N LEU A 42 1.77 -5.64 6.53
CA LEU A 42 0.65 -4.79 6.95
C LEU A 42 -0.65 -5.59 7.10
N ALA A 43 -0.95 -6.50 6.17
CA ALA A 43 -2.11 -7.37 6.26
C ALA A 43 -2.06 -8.25 7.51
N SER A 44 -0.90 -8.83 7.82
CA SER A 44 -0.73 -9.64 9.03
C SER A 44 -0.90 -8.84 10.33
N ASP A 45 -0.46 -7.59 10.37
CA ASP A 45 -0.65 -6.71 11.54
C ASP A 45 -2.13 -6.33 11.70
N LEU A 46 -2.84 -6.03 10.61
CA LEU A 46 -4.28 -5.78 10.62
C LEU A 46 -5.06 -7.01 11.13
N ASP A 47 -4.77 -8.21 10.60
CA ASP A 47 -5.37 -9.46 11.06
C ASP A 47 -5.16 -9.68 12.57
N HIS A 48 -3.96 -9.36 13.08
CA HIS A 48 -3.67 -9.50 14.49
C HIS A 48 -4.51 -8.54 15.34
N ARG A 49 -4.62 -7.28 14.93
CA ARG A 49 -5.41 -6.25 15.62
C ARG A 49 -6.90 -6.58 15.61
N GLU A 50 -7.42 -7.03 14.49
CA GLU A 50 -8.82 -7.48 14.37
C GLU A 50 -9.11 -8.64 15.33
N ARG A 51 -8.18 -9.61 15.45
CA ARG A 51 -8.30 -10.71 16.43
C ARG A 51 -8.28 -10.21 17.87
N GLN A 52 -7.42 -9.25 18.21
CA GLN A 52 -7.41 -8.68 19.57
C GLN A 52 -8.74 -8.00 19.90
N MET A 53 -9.27 -7.18 18.99
CA MET A 53 -10.57 -6.52 19.19
C MET A 53 -11.72 -7.52 19.38
N MET A 54 -11.70 -8.63 18.64
CA MET A 54 -12.69 -9.71 18.79
C MET A 54 -12.61 -10.38 20.17
N LEU A 55 -11.40 -10.54 20.73
CA LEU A 55 -11.21 -11.09 22.08
C LEU A 55 -11.66 -10.12 23.17
N GLU A 56 -11.38 -8.82 23.00
CA GLU A 56 -11.84 -7.76 23.92
C GLU A 56 -13.38 -7.66 23.97
N GLY A 57 -14.07 -7.93 22.86
CA GLY A 57 -15.53 -7.95 22.81
C GLY A 57 -16.19 -9.18 23.45
N ILE A 58 -15.40 -10.18 23.87
CA ILE A 58 -15.88 -11.41 24.52
C ILE A 58 -15.78 -11.30 26.06
N THR A 59 -15.01 -10.35 26.59
CA THR A 59 -14.90 -10.04 28.03
C THR A 59 -15.84 -8.93 28.46
#